data_AF-A0A0L6J409-F1
#
_entry.id   AF-A0A0L6J409-F1
#
_cell.length_a   1.000
_cell.length_b   1.000
_cell.length_c   1.000
_cell.angle_alpha   90.00
_cell.angle_beta   90.00
_cell.angle_gamma   90.00
#
_symmetry.space_group_name_H-M   'P 1'
#
loop_
_entity.id
_entity.type
_entity.pdbx_description
1 polymer ?
#
loop_
_entity_poly.entity_id
_entity_poly.type
_entity_poly.pdbx_seq_one_letter_code
_entity_poly.pdbx_strand_id
1 'polypeptide(L)' 'RFDAALGGLGGCPFAPGATGNICTEDLVSMAHEMGIRTGLDLPALIALSRDLPRLVGHEVPGQVAKAGRPCDLHPVPRAA' A
#
# COMPACT_ATOMS: atom_id res chain seq x y z
N ARG A 1 -11.73 -7.87 -13.11
CA ARG A 1 -10.27 -8.12 -13.03
C ARG A 1 -9.61 -6.76 -12.97
N PHE A 2 -8.57 -6.60 -12.15
CA PHE A 2 -7.89 -5.33 -11.91
C PHE A 2 -6.38 -5.57 -11.91
N ASP A 3 -5.63 -4.66 -12.52
CA ASP A 3 -4.18 -4.66 -12.51
C ASP A 3 -3.68 -3.61 -11.52
N ALA A 4 -2.65 -3.95 -10.74
CA ALA A 4 -2.10 -3.12 -9.69
C ALA A 4 -0.58 -3.32 -9.58
N ALA A 5 0.12 -2.37 -8.97
CA ALA A 5 1.54 -2.51 -8.64
C ALA A 5 1.79 -2.31 -7.15
N LEU A 6 2.68 -3.12 -6.58
CA LEU A 6 3.09 -3.02 -5.18
C LEU A 6 3.63 -1.61 -4.89
N GLY A 7 3.23 -1.02 -3.77
CA GLY A 7 3.63 0.34 -3.42
C GLY A 7 3.06 1.43 -4.31
N GLY A 8 2.24 1.09 -5.32
CA GLY A 8 1.81 2.02 -6.37
C GLY A 8 2.93 2.40 -7.34
N LEU A 9 3.90 1.51 -7.55
CA LEU A 9 4.98 1.72 -8.50
C LEU A 9 4.48 1.88 -9.95
N GLY A 10 5.31 2.52 -10.77
CA GLY A 10 5.05 2.75 -12.19
C GLY A 10 5.19 4.21 -12.57
N GLY A 11 4.61 4.55 -13.71
CA GLY A 11 4.72 5.86 -14.36
C GLY A 11 4.99 5.68 -15.84
N CYS A 12 4.51 6.61 -16.66
CA CYS A 12 4.73 6.57 -18.10
C CYS A 12 5.92 7.49 -18.46
N PRO A 13 6.98 6.98 -19.09
CA PRO A 13 8.13 7.80 -19.48
C PRO A 13 7.78 8.85 -20.55
N PHE A 14 6.67 8.66 -21.26
CA PHE A 14 6.21 9.55 -22.33
C PHE A 14 5.17 10.59 -21.88
N ALA A 15 4.62 10.44 -20.67
CA ALA A 15 3.61 11.36 -20.14
C ALA A 15 4.14 12.00 -18.84
N PRO A 16 4.72 13.21 -18.93
CA PRO A 16 5.23 13.92 -17.76
C PRO A 16 4.16 14.07 -16.68
N GLY A 17 4.47 13.64 -15.46
CA GLY A 17 3.54 13.72 -14.32
C GLY A 17 2.49 12.61 -14.25
N ALA A 18 2.50 11.63 -15.17
CA ALA A 18 1.68 10.44 -15.01
C ALA A 18 2.08 9.72 -13.70
N THR A 19 1.10 9.52 -12.81
CA THR A 19 1.31 8.81 -11.56
C THR A 19 1.55 7.32 -11.81
N GLY A 20 2.02 6.61 -10.77
CA GLY A 20 2.14 5.16 -10.81
C GLY A 20 0.79 4.45 -10.93
N ASN A 21 0.83 3.12 -10.92
CA ASN A 21 -0.38 2.30 -10.96
C ASN A 21 -1.19 2.43 -9.67
N ILE A 22 -2.40 1.89 -9.67
CA ILE A 22 -3.11 1.64 -8.41
C ILE A 22 -2.24 0.77 -7.50
N CYS A 23 -2.21 1.12 -6.22
CA CYS A 23 -1.38 0.46 -5.23
C CYS A 23 -1.99 -0.89 -4.81
N THR A 24 -1.23 -1.98 -4.91
CA THR A 24 -1.73 -3.33 -4.64
C THR A 24 -2.23 -3.49 -3.22
N GLU A 25 -1.46 -3.08 -2.21
CA GLU A 25 -1.85 -3.21 -0.81
C GLU A 25 -3.04 -2.31 -0.45
N ASP A 26 -3.16 -1.14 -1.07
CA ASP A 26 -4.33 -0.26 -0.88
C ASP A 26 -5.59 -0.90 -1.49
N LEU A 27 -5.48 -1.46 -2.69
CA LEU A 27 -6.57 -2.20 -3.36
C LEU A 27 -7.01 -3.42 -2.53
N VAL A 28 -6.05 -4.19 -2.01
CA VAL A 28 -6.33 -5.38 -1.21
C VAL A 28 -6.96 -4.99 0.13
N SER A 29 -6.46 -3.94 0.79
CA SER A 29 -7.08 -3.42 2.01
C SER A 29 -8.51 -2.99 1.76
N MET A 30 -8.77 -2.20 0.71
CA MET A 30 -10.13 -1.80 0.34
C MET A 30 -11.03 -3.02 0.09
N ALA A 31 -10.56 -4.01 -0.68
CA ALA A 31 -11.33 -5.22 -0.95
C ALA A 31 -11.65 -6.01 0.32
N HIS A 32 -10.68 -6.17 1.23
CA HIS A 32 -10.88 -6.88 2.50
C HIS A 32 -11.88 -6.16 3.41
N GLU A 33 -11.79 -4.84 3.54
CA GLU A 33 -12.77 -4.03 4.30
C GLU A 33 -14.18 -4.07 3.69
N MET A 34 -14.29 -4.28 2.38
CA MET A 34 -15.57 -4.48 1.68
C MET A 34 -16.08 -5.94 1.73
N GLY A 35 -15.36 -6.85 2.39
CA GLY A 35 -15.71 -8.28 2.44
C GLY A 35 -15.47 -9.05 1.13
N ILE A 36 -14.68 -8.48 0.21
CA ILE A 36 -14.33 -9.09 -1.08
C ILE A 36 -13.05 -9.93 -0.93
N ARG A 37 -13.14 -11.22 -1.27
CA ARG A 37 -11.99 -12.12 -1.25
C ARG A 37 -11.04 -11.85 -2.42
N THR A 38 -9.76 -11.61 -2.09
CA THR A 38 -8.68 -11.44 -3.08
C THR A 38 -7.74 -12.64 -3.17
N GLY A 39 -7.66 -13.46 -2.11
CA GLY A 39 -6.68 -14.55 -2.00
C GLY A 39 -5.25 -14.08 -1.68
N LEU A 40 -5.07 -12.79 -1.38
CA LEU A 40 -3.77 -12.19 -1.07
C LEU A 40 -3.64 -11.94 0.44
N ASP A 41 -2.42 -12.10 0.95
CA ASP A 41 -2.02 -11.80 2.33
C ASP A 41 -1.66 -10.32 2.46
N LEU A 42 -2.55 -9.52 3.06
CA LEU A 42 -2.35 -8.09 3.23
C LEU A 42 -1.16 -7.75 4.16
N PRO A 43 -1.01 -8.37 5.35
CA PRO A 43 0.20 -8.19 6.18
C PRO A 43 1.51 -8.42 5.42
N ALA A 44 1.61 -9.50 4.62
CA ALA A 44 2.80 -9.80 3.85
C ALA A 44 3.07 -8.74 2.76
N LEU A 45 2.02 -8.26 2.09
CA LEU A 45 2.13 -7.17 1.11
C LEU A 45 2.61 -5.86 1.73
N ILE A 46 2.08 -5.50 2.91
CA ILE A 46 2.50 -4.28 3.63
C ILE A 46 3.98 -4.37 4.02
N ALA A 47 4.42 -5.53 4.54
CA ALA A 47 5.82 -5.74 4.91
C ALA A 47 6.74 -5.58 3.69
N LEU A 48 6.38 -6.20 2.56
CA LEU A 48 7.15 -6.10 1.33
C LEU A 48 7.16 -4.67 0.76
N SER A 49 6.03 -3.96 0.83
CA SER A 49 5.92 -2.56 0.37
C SER A 49 6.79 -1.62 1.20
N ARG A 50 6.91 -1.84 2.52
CA ARG A 50 7.79 -1.07 3.41
C ARG A 50 9.28 -1.23 3.08
N ASP A 51 9.68 -2.33 2.46
CA ASP A 51 11.05 -2.55 2.00
C ASP A 51 11.35 -1.91 0.63
N LEU A 52 10.32 -1.54 -0.14
CA LEU A 52 10.49 -0.99 -1.49
C LEU A 52 11.33 0.28 -1.56
N PRO A 53 11.17 1.29 -0.67
CA PRO A 53 11.96 2.52 -0.76
C PRO A 53 13.46 2.27 -0.75
N ARG A 54 13.91 1.26 0.01
CA ARG A 54 15.33 0.84 0.04
C ARG A 54 15.79 0.25 -1.29
N LEU A 55 14.90 -0.43 -2.02
CA LEU A 55 15.22 -1.07 -3.29
C LEU A 55 15.20 -0.08 -4.47
N VAL A 56 14.22 0.82 -4.50
CA VAL A 56 14.01 1.75 -5.63
C VAL A 56 14.69 3.11 -5.44
N GLY A 57 15.16 3.42 -4.23
CA GLY A 57 15.89 4.65 -3.91
C GLY A 57 15.02 5.88 -3.71
N HIS A 58 13.70 5.72 -3.60
CA HIS A 58 12.75 6.79 -3.33
C HIS A 58 11.50 6.27 -2.61
N GLU A 59 10.75 7.17 -1.98
CA GLU A 59 9.47 6.84 -1.34
C GLU A 59 8.44 6.29 -2.33
N VAL A 60 7.57 5.40 -1.87
CA VAL A 60 6.47 4.83 -2.67
C VAL A 60 5.12 5.41 -2.22
N PRO A 61 4.14 5.60 -3.12
CA PRO A 61 2.89 6.29 -2.78
C PRO A 61 1.92 5.49 -1.90
N GLY A 62 2.10 4.17 -1.72
CA GLY A 62 1.16 3.30 -0.98
C GLY A 62 0.75 3.83 0.40
N GLN A 63 -0.55 3.90 0.66
CA GLN A 63 -1.11 4.56 1.86
C GLN A 63 -1.18 3.61 3.05
N VAL A 64 -1.63 2.38 2.84
CA VAL A 64 -1.76 1.37 3.89
C VAL A 64 -0.39 0.95 4.41
N ALA A 65 0.64 0.95 3.56
CA ALA A 65 2.02 0.73 4.00
C ALA A 65 2.50 1.78 5.01
N LYS A 66 2.09 3.04 4.83
CA LYS A 66 2.42 4.18 5.70
C LYS A 66 1.57 4.20 6.97
N ALA A 67 0.27 4.01 6.83
CA ALA A 67 -0.69 4.14 7.93
C ALA A 67 -0.80 2.88 8.80
N GLY A 68 -0.59 1.69 8.22
CA GLY A 68 -1.01 0.43 8.82
C GLY A 68 -2.45 0.07 8.45
N ARG A 69 -2.88 -1.11 8.90
CA ARG A 69 -4.26 -1.60 8.72
C ARG A 69 -5.20 -0.89 9.69
N PRO A 70 -6.52 -0.87 9.43
CA PRO A 70 -7.50 -0.27 10.35
C PRO A 70 -7.46 -0.86 11.77
N CYS A 71 -7.04 -2.13 11.90
CA CYS A 71 -6.89 -2.82 13.18
C CYS A 71 -5.53 -2.62 13.87
N ASP A 72 -4.59 -1.88 13.25
CA ASP A 72 -3.30 -1.53 13.86
C ASP A 72 -3.51 -0.33 14.81
N LEU A 73 -4.13 -0.58 15.96
CA LEU A 73 -4.46 0.44 16.96
C LEU A 73 -3.21 1.03 17.64
N HIS A 74 -3.30 2.29 18.04
CA HIS A 74 -2.28 2.97 18.83
C HIS A 74 -2.58 2.89 20.34
N PRO A 75 -1.55 2.92 21.21
CA PRO A 75 -1.75 2.93 22.66
C PRO A 75 -2.46 4.22 23.10
N VAL A 76 -3.28 4.12 24.14
CA VAL A 76 -3.90 5.28 24.79
C VAL A 76 -2.79 6.19 25.33
N PRO A 77 -2.85 7.53 25.12
CA PRO A 77 -1.88 8.46 25.69
C PRO A 77 -1.77 8.30 27.21
N ARG A 78 -0.55 8.40 27.74
CA ARG A 78 -0.34 8.36 29.19
C ARG A 78 -1.00 9.60 29.82
N ALA A 79 -1.69 9.41 30.95
CA ALA A 79 -2.18 10.52 31.76
C ALA A 79 -0.99 11.37 32.22
N ALA A 80 -1.14 12.70 32.14
CA ALA A 80 -0.15 13.68 32.55
C ALA A 80 0.09 13.65 34.06
#